data_AF-A0A1J5C9P7-F1
#
_entry.id   AF-A0A1J5C9P7-F1
#
_cell.length_a   1.000
_cell.length_b   1.000
_cell.length_c   1.000
_cell.angle_alpha   90.00
_cell.angle_beta   90.00
_cell.angle_gamma   90.00
#
_symmetry.space_group_name_H-M   'P 1'
#
loop_
_entity.id
_entity.type
_entity.pdbx_description
1 polymer ?
#
loop_
_entity_poly.entity_id
_entity_poly.type
_entity_poly.pdbx_seq_one_letter_code
_entity_poly.pdbx_strand_id
1 'polypeptide(L)'
;MSNKPATVDDANVLVEMLDIKARIELHSVSDQHRCLEALMSRVMPFKLMVGPAMVTRNLSIAEAIQMVCEDPTNSPDVIARLAQLGMRVTFAKGKWQLYVVNSPEHHEMRKLFAGTKWAFGGWAMVLRRLPGGEESTQRVGVGFGAAKVTAFYVPQDLLPQNDSEMKLAA
;
A
#
# COMPACT_ATOMS: atom_id res chain seq x y z
N MET A 1 38.99 4.10 -36.53
CA MET A 1 38.35 3.39 -35.40
C MET A 1 39.17 3.67 -34.15
N SER A 2 38.57 4.21 -33.09
CA SER A 2 39.29 4.58 -31.87
C SER A 2 39.74 3.31 -31.13
N ASN A 3 41.05 3.17 -30.90
CA ASN A 3 41.68 1.96 -30.38
C ASN A 3 42.03 2.08 -28.88
N LYS A 4 41.32 2.95 -28.15
CA LYS A 4 41.50 3.15 -26.71
C LYS A 4 40.35 2.47 -25.95
N PRO A 5 40.63 1.71 -24.89
CA PRO A 5 39.59 1.15 -24.05
C PRO A 5 38.81 2.28 -23.39
N ALA A 6 37.48 2.15 -23.36
CA ALA A 6 36.61 3.11 -22.68
C ALA A 6 37.00 3.20 -21.21
N THR A 7 37.18 4.42 -20.73
CA THR A 7 37.56 4.71 -19.35
C THR A 7 36.33 4.98 -18.49
N VAL A 8 36.49 4.95 -17.16
CA VAL A 8 35.41 5.27 -16.21
C VAL A 8 34.92 6.72 -16.41
N ASP A 9 35.81 7.62 -16.83
CA ASP A 9 35.46 9.00 -17.14
C ASP A 9 34.61 9.11 -18.39
N ASP A 10 34.87 8.30 -19.42
CA ASP A 10 34.00 8.22 -20.61
C ASP A 10 32.58 7.76 -20.24
N ALA A 11 32.46 6.81 -19.29
CA ALA A 11 31.17 6.37 -18.77
C ALA A 11 30.44 7.45 -17.97
N ASN A 12 31.17 8.22 -17.15
CA ASN A 12 30.58 9.33 -16.38
C ASN A 12 30.07 10.45 -17.29
N VAL A 13 30.83 10.81 -18.32
CA VAL A 13 30.42 11.81 -19.32
C VAL A 13 29.16 11.36 -20.06
N LEU A 14 29.05 10.07 -20.41
CA LEU A 14 27.83 9.54 -21.04
C LEU A 14 26.61 9.58 -20.10
N VAL A 15 26.79 9.26 -18.81
CA VAL A 15 25.71 9.34 -17.80
C VAL A 15 25.22 10.78 -17.61
N GLU A 16 26.14 11.75 -17.67
CA GLU A 16 25.85 13.18 -17.54
C GLU A 16 25.20 13.75 -18.82
N MET A 17 25.71 13.41 -20.02
CA MET A 17 25.14 13.84 -21.30
C MET A 17 23.75 13.27 -21.58
N LEU A 18 23.47 12.05 -21.12
CA LEU A 18 22.18 11.39 -21.31
C LEU A 18 21.15 11.79 -20.24
N ASP A 19 21.54 12.64 -19.28
CA ASP A 19 20.73 13.10 -18.14
C ASP A 19 19.91 11.96 -17.52
N ILE A 20 20.56 10.79 -17.40
CA ILE A 20 19.87 9.54 -17.05
C ILE A 20 19.30 9.65 -15.65
N LYS A 21 19.99 10.35 -14.76
CA LYS A 21 19.54 10.59 -13.38
C LYS A 21 18.27 11.43 -13.34
N ALA A 22 18.22 12.58 -14.03
CA ALA A 22 17.02 13.40 -14.03
C ALA A 22 15.87 12.73 -14.80
N ARG A 23 16.14 12.02 -15.89
CA ARG A 23 15.09 11.27 -16.62
C ARG A 23 14.53 10.09 -15.83
N ILE A 24 15.34 9.42 -15.02
CA ILE A 24 14.87 8.39 -14.07
C ILE A 24 13.99 9.04 -12.99
N GLU A 25 14.41 10.14 -12.39
CA GLU A 25 13.64 10.84 -11.36
C GLU A 25 12.33 11.44 -11.91
N LEU A 26 12.34 11.98 -13.13
CA LEU A 26 11.19 12.69 -13.72
C LEU A 26 10.12 11.77 -14.33
N HIS A 27 10.44 10.51 -14.65
CA HIS A 27 9.49 9.56 -15.29
C HIS A 27 9.22 8.28 -14.48
N SER A 28 9.94 8.04 -13.39
CA SER A 28 9.63 6.90 -12.52
C SER A 28 8.62 7.30 -11.44
N VAL A 29 7.32 7.20 -11.76
CA VAL A 29 6.39 6.83 -10.68
C VAL A 29 6.86 5.44 -10.24
N SER A 30 7.58 5.41 -9.13
CA SER A 30 8.30 4.23 -8.71
C SER A 30 7.33 3.07 -8.56
N ASP A 31 7.72 1.88 -9.02
CA ASP A 31 6.83 0.72 -9.15
C ASP A 31 6.02 0.42 -7.88
N GLN A 32 6.56 0.73 -6.70
CA GLN A 32 5.85 0.61 -5.42
C GLN A 32 4.64 1.54 -5.26
N HIS A 33 4.71 2.77 -5.77
CA HIS A 33 3.58 3.69 -5.73
C HIS A 33 2.49 3.26 -6.72
N ARG A 34 2.86 2.83 -7.94
CA ARG A 34 1.89 2.26 -8.89
C ARG A 34 1.24 0.97 -8.36
N CYS A 35 2.02 0.13 -7.67
CA CYS A 35 1.50 -1.09 -7.06
C CYS A 35 0.52 -0.78 -5.93
N LEU A 36 0.84 0.23 -5.12
CA LEU A 36 -0.02 0.70 -4.05
C LEU A 36 -1.31 1.30 -4.61
N GLU A 37 -1.21 2.18 -5.60
CA GLU A 37 -2.36 2.79 -6.27
C GLU A 37 -3.29 1.74 -6.89
N ALA A 38 -2.72 0.72 -7.54
CA ALA A 38 -3.48 -0.39 -8.13
C ALA A 38 -4.23 -1.23 -7.09
N LEU A 39 -3.73 -1.29 -5.85
CA LEU A 39 -4.43 -1.91 -4.72
C LEU A 39 -5.49 -0.96 -4.15
N MET A 40 -5.11 0.28 -3.85
CA MET A 40 -5.95 1.28 -3.19
C MET A 40 -7.20 1.64 -3.99
N SER A 41 -7.09 1.70 -5.32
CA SER A 41 -8.19 2.05 -6.25
C SER A 41 -9.24 0.95 -6.42
N ARG A 42 -9.05 -0.25 -5.86
CA ARG A 42 -10.02 -1.35 -6.02
C ARG A 42 -11.27 -1.12 -5.21
N VAL A 43 -12.40 -1.10 -5.90
CA VAL A 43 -13.73 -0.95 -5.31
C VAL A 43 -14.32 -2.31 -4.99
N MET A 44 -14.71 -2.50 -3.74
CA MET A 44 -15.30 -3.73 -3.22
C MET A 44 -16.55 -3.41 -2.38
N PRO A 45 -17.50 -4.36 -2.26
CA PRO A 45 -18.62 -4.20 -1.36
C PRO A 45 -18.18 -4.36 0.10
N PHE A 46 -18.52 -3.37 0.93
CA PHE A 46 -18.35 -3.34 2.38
C PHE A 46 -19.71 -3.19 3.06
N LYS A 47 -19.88 -3.83 4.20
CA LYS A 47 -21.04 -3.61 5.07
C LYS A 47 -20.70 -2.51 6.08
N LEU A 48 -21.58 -1.52 6.18
CA LEU A 48 -21.43 -0.38 7.09
C LEU A 48 -22.70 -0.22 7.91
N MET A 49 -22.53 0.16 9.17
CA MET A 49 -23.62 0.66 10.01
C MET A 49 -23.89 2.12 9.64
N VAL A 50 -25.10 2.42 9.16
CA VAL A 50 -25.56 3.80 8.93
C VAL A 50 -26.80 4.01 9.79
N GLY A 51 -26.63 4.68 10.93
CA GLY A 51 -27.66 4.76 11.97
C GLY A 51 -27.99 3.36 12.52
N PRO A 52 -29.27 2.94 12.57
CA PRO A 52 -29.65 1.62 13.05
C PRO A 52 -29.57 0.51 11.99
N ALA A 53 -29.25 0.83 10.73
CA ALA A 53 -29.33 -0.11 9.62
C ALA A 53 -27.95 -0.54 9.11
N MET A 54 -27.82 -1.84 8.80
CA MET A 54 -26.69 -2.37 8.04
C MET A 54 -26.92 -2.19 6.55
N VAL A 55 -26.04 -1.44 5.89
CA VAL A 55 -26.09 -1.19 4.45
C VAL A 55 -24.83 -1.72 3.78
N THR A 56 -24.95 -2.23 2.56
CA THR A 56 -23.79 -2.55 1.73
C THR A 56 -23.47 -1.36 0.84
N ARG A 57 -22.24 -0.87 0.91
CA ARG A 57 -21.71 0.20 0.05
C ARG A 57 -20.48 -0.29 -0.68
N ASN A 58 -20.32 0.14 -1.92
CA ASN A 58 -19.11 -0.09 -2.68
C ASN A 58 -18.10 1.00 -2.31
N LEU A 59 -16.95 0.60 -1.78
CA LEU A 59 -15.86 1.50 -1.39
C LEU A 59 -14.55 1.02 -2.00
N SER A 60 -13.69 1.95 -2.34
CA SER A 60 -12.29 1.68 -2.60
C SER A 60 -11.58 1.13 -1.36
N ILE A 61 -10.48 0.40 -1.56
CA ILE A 61 -9.63 -0.03 -0.45
C ILE A 61 -9.06 1.18 0.31
N ALA A 62 -8.73 2.27 -0.39
CA ALA A 62 -8.32 3.53 0.24
C ALA A 62 -9.37 4.07 1.22
N GLU A 63 -10.62 4.22 0.78
CA GLU A 63 -11.73 4.70 1.63
C GLU A 63 -11.97 3.75 2.82
N ALA A 64 -11.88 2.44 2.59
CA ALA A 64 -12.01 1.46 3.67
C ALA A 64 -10.90 1.58 4.72
N ILE A 65 -9.66 1.84 4.30
CA ILE A 65 -8.53 2.06 5.21
C ILE A 65 -8.70 3.40 5.95
N GLN A 66 -9.08 4.46 5.25
CA GLN A 66 -9.35 5.78 5.84
C GLN A 66 -10.36 5.68 6.99
N MET A 67 -11.50 5.04 6.77
CA MET A 67 -12.51 4.84 7.83
C MET A 67 -11.95 4.09 9.05
N VAL A 68 -11.09 3.09 8.84
CA VAL A 68 -10.45 2.35 9.95
C VAL A 68 -9.40 3.21 10.67
N CYS A 69 -8.70 4.08 9.95
CA CYS A 69 -7.75 5.01 10.55
C CYS A 69 -8.43 6.16 11.30
N GLU A 70 -9.63 6.58 10.87
CA GLU A 70 -10.47 7.58 11.55
C GLU A 70 -11.05 7.04 12.85
N ASP A 71 -11.74 5.89 12.77
CA ASP A 71 -12.32 5.23 13.94
C ASP A 71 -12.28 3.69 13.80
N PRO A 72 -11.24 3.03 14.35
CA PRO A 72 -11.13 1.58 14.27
C PRO A 72 -12.20 0.86 15.11
N THR A 73 -12.83 1.52 16.08
CA THR A 73 -13.82 0.89 16.96
C THR A 73 -15.21 0.86 16.33
N ASN A 74 -15.51 1.83 15.47
CA ASN A 74 -16.80 1.94 14.80
C ASN A 74 -16.88 1.18 13.46
N SER A 75 -15.79 0.51 13.06
CA SER A 75 -15.67 -0.14 11.75
C SER A 75 -15.35 -1.66 11.81
N PRO A 76 -15.95 -2.47 12.70
CA PRO A 76 -15.59 -3.89 12.86
C PRO A 76 -15.84 -4.73 11.61
N ASP A 77 -16.94 -4.48 10.89
CA ASP A 77 -17.26 -5.17 9.63
C ASP A 77 -16.28 -4.82 8.50
N VAL A 78 -15.81 -3.57 8.47
CA VAL A 78 -14.80 -3.12 7.50
C VAL A 78 -13.48 -3.80 7.79
N ILE A 79 -13.06 -3.85 9.05
CA ILE A 79 -11.83 -4.56 9.48
C ILE A 79 -11.92 -6.05 9.13
N ALA A 80 -13.05 -6.69 9.43
CA ALA A 80 -13.26 -8.10 9.09
C ALA A 80 -13.21 -8.33 7.57
N ARG A 81 -13.78 -7.40 6.78
CA ARG A 81 -13.74 -7.48 5.32
C ARG A 81 -12.33 -7.28 4.76
N LEU A 82 -11.58 -6.30 5.27
CA LEU A 82 -10.17 -6.11 4.91
C LEU A 82 -9.35 -7.36 5.22
N ALA A 83 -9.58 -8.00 6.37
CA ALA A 83 -8.91 -9.25 6.72
C ALA A 83 -9.22 -10.39 5.74
N GLN A 84 -10.47 -10.54 5.30
CA GLN A 84 -10.84 -11.50 4.25
C GLN A 84 -10.16 -11.23 2.91
N LEU A 85 -9.91 -9.95 2.60
CA LEU A 85 -9.16 -9.56 1.41
C LEU A 85 -7.65 -9.77 1.56
N GLY A 86 -7.16 -10.14 2.75
CA GLY A 86 -5.75 -10.37 3.03
C GLY A 86 -5.01 -9.13 3.54
N MET A 87 -5.73 -8.18 4.14
CA MET A 87 -5.18 -6.93 4.64
C MET A 87 -5.50 -6.70 6.11
N ARG A 88 -4.60 -6.04 6.84
CA ARG A 88 -4.84 -5.61 8.22
C ARG A 88 -4.26 -4.22 8.44
N VAL A 89 -5.09 -3.31 8.93
CA VAL A 89 -4.65 -1.98 9.37
C VAL A 89 -4.44 -2.02 10.88
N THR A 90 -3.32 -1.48 11.38
CA THR A 90 -3.07 -1.34 12.82
C THR A 90 -2.39 -0.02 13.12
N PHE A 91 -2.59 0.49 14.32
CA PHE A 91 -1.75 1.55 14.88
C PHE A 91 -0.69 0.91 15.79
N ALA A 92 0.59 1.06 15.44
CA ALA A 92 1.70 0.49 16.21
C ALA A 92 2.88 1.47 16.25
N LYS A 93 3.52 1.61 17.41
CA LYS A 93 4.68 2.50 17.62
C LYS A 93 4.44 3.95 17.14
N GLY A 94 3.22 4.46 17.35
CA GLY A 94 2.85 5.83 16.97
C GLY A 94 2.61 6.05 15.47
N LYS A 95 2.55 4.98 14.66
CA LYS A 95 2.27 5.06 13.21
C LYS A 95 1.22 4.04 12.78
N TRP A 96 0.39 4.43 11.82
CA TRP A 96 -0.49 3.49 11.13
C TRP A 96 0.31 2.62 10.16
N GLN A 97 0.08 1.31 10.24
CA GLN A 97 0.71 0.30 9.40
C GLN A 97 -0.35 -0.53 8.69
N LEU A 98 -0.10 -0.82 7.42
CA LEU A 98 -0.88 -1.77 6.64
C LEU A 98 -0.07 -3.05 6.46
N TYR A 99 -0.64 -4.18 6.84
CA TYR A 99 -0.13 -5.51 6.50
C TYR A 99 -0.90 -6.07 5.32
N VAL A 100 -0.18 -6.59 4.33
CA VAL A 100 -0.75 -7.23 3.15
C VAL A 100 -0.18 -8.64 3.03
N VAL A 101 -1.03 -9.66 2.80
CA VAL A 101 -0.59 -11.05 2.63
C VAL A 101 0.34 -11.21 1.43
N ASN A 102 1.44 -11.94 1.63
CA ASN A 102 2.47 -12.18 0.62
C ASN A 102 2.17 -13.36 -0.29
N SER A 103 1.29 -14.28 0.12
CA SER A 103 1.05 -15.51 -0.63
C SER A 103 0.39 -15.21 -1.98
N PRO A 104 1.02 -15.57 -3.11
CA PRO A 104 0.40 -15.44 -4.43
C PRO A 104 -0.80 -16.39 -4.58
N GLU A 105 -0.94 -17.39 -3.72
CA GLU A 105 -2.09 -18.31 -3.71
C GLU A 105 -3.32 -17.69 -3.03
N HIS A 106 -3.16 -16.59 -2.30
CA HIS A 106 -4.28 -15.89 -1.67
C HIS A 106 -5.26 -15.37 -2.73
N HIS A 107 -6.39 -16.07 -2.86
CA HIS A 107 -7.33 -15.89 -3.97
C HIS A 107 -7.84 -14.46 -4.10
N GLU A 108 -8.19 -13.82 -2.99
CA GLU A 108 -8.69 -12.44 -3.02
C GLU A 108 -7.60 -11.44 -3.39
N MET A 109 -6.33 -11.68 -3.02
CA MET A 109 -5.23 -10.78 -3.40
C MET A 109 -4.96 -10.85 -4.91
N ARG A 110 -5.02 -12.06 -5.50
CA ARG A 110 -4.92 -12.23 -6.96
C ARG A 110 -6.04 -11.49 -7.70
N LYS A 111 -7.27 -11.53 -7.17
CA LYS A 111 -8.39 -10.76 -7.74
C LYS A 111 -8.16 -9.26 -7.65
N LEU A 112 -7.66 -8.76 -6.51
CA LEU A 112 -7.35 -7.34 -6.34
C LEU A 112 -6.27 -6.86 -7.31
N PHE A 113 -5.31 -7.71 -7.68
CA PHE A 113 -4.30 -7.38 -8.67
C PHE A 113 -4.66 -7.81 -10.11
N ALA A 114 -5.84 -8.36 -10.35
CA ALA A 114 -6.24 -8.83 -11.68
C ALA A 114 -6.24 -7.70 -12.72
N GLY A 115 -5.64 -7.93 -13.88
CA GLY A 115 -5.47 -6.90 -14.92
C GLY A 115 -4.30 -5.93 -14.68
N THR A 116 -3.47 -6.19 -13.67
CA THR A 116 -2.20 -5.46 -13.44
C THR A 116 -1.01 -6.38 -13.70
N LYS A 117 0.19 -5.82 -13.84
CA LYS A 117 1.43 -6.62 -13.95
C LYS A 117 1.75 -7.46 -12.70
N TRP A 118 1.07 -7.21 -11.57
CA TRP A 118 1.25 -7.96 -10.33
C TRP A 118 0.20 -9.07 -10.14
N ALA A 119 -0.69 -9.34 -11.10
CA ALA A 119 -1.75 -10.35 -10.94
C ALA A 119 -1.26 -11.75 -10.52
N PHE A 120 -0.03 -12.10 -10.92
CA PHE A 120 0.60 -13.40 -10.65
C PHE A 120 1.61 -13.39 -9.50
N GLY A 121 1.76 -12.27 -8.78
CA GLY A 121 2.72 -12.13 -7.68
C GLY A 121 3.55 -10.86 -7.77
N GLY A 122 4.59 -10.78 -6.94
CA GLY A 122 5.57 -9.69 -6.95
C GLY A 122 5.13 -8.42 -6.23
N TRP A 123 3.83 -8.23 -5.95
CA TRP A 123 3.34 -7.08 -5.17
C TRP A 123 4.03 -6.99 -3.81
N ALA A 124 4.22 -8.10 -3.10
CA ALA A 124 4.86 -8.11 -1.79
C ALA A 124 6.27 -7.52 -1.81
N MET A 125 7.08 -7.90 -2.80
CA MET A 125 8.45 -7.39 -2.95
C MET A 125 8.46 -5.89 -3.30
N VAL A 126 7.48 -5.47 -4.10
CA VAL A 126 7.36 -4.09 -4.57
C VAL A 126 6.84 -3.19 -3.43
N LEU A 127 5.77 -3.58 -2.74
CA LEU A 127 5.20 -2.85 -1.60
C LEU A 127 6.18 -2.74 -0.43
N ARG A 128 7.11 -3.69 -0.26
CA ARG A 128 8.18 -3.60 0.76
C ARG A 128 9.16 -2.45 0.53
N ARG A 129 9.17 -1.84 -0.66
CA ARG A 129 9.99 -0.66 -0.94
C ARG A 129 9.34 0.64 -0.45
N LEU A 130 8.10 0.57 0.05
CA LEU A 130 7.43 1.72 0.68
C LEU A 130 8.04 2.03 2.05
N PRO A 131 7.85 3.26 2.56
CA PRO A 131 8.28 3.63 3.91
C PRO A 131 7.77 2.65 4.97
N GLY A 132 8.66 2.20 5.87
CA GLY A 132 8.32 1.20 6.88
C GLY A 132 8.16 -0.23 6.35
N GLY A 133 8.57 -0.47 5.10
CA GLY A 133 8.50 -1.74 4.41
C GLY A 133 9.30 -2.86 5.09
N GLU A 134 8.61 -3.88 5.59
CA GLU A 134 9.24 -5.08 6.17
C GLU A 134 8.45 -6.35 5.87
N GLU A 135 9.13 -7.51 5.91
CA GLU A 135 8.46 -8.82 5.91
C GLU A 135 8.25 -9.28 7.35
N SER A 136 7.05 -9.78 7.66
CA SER A 136 6.74 -10.36 8.96
C SER A 136 5.84 -11.57 8.79
N THR A 137 5.68 -12.37 9.85
CA THR A 137 4.62 -13.37 9.98
C THR A 137 3.59 -12.87 10.98
N GLN A 138 2.34 -12.70 10.55
CA GLN A 138 1.28 -12.10 11.36
C GLN A 138 -0.07 -12.75 11.05
N ARG A 139 -1.03 -12.60 11.97
CA ARG A 139 -2.44 -12.92 11.74
C ARG A 139 -3.15 -11.67 11.20
N VAL A 140 -3.77 -11.75 10.02
CA VAL A 140 -4.46 -10.60 9.39
C VAL A 140 -5.86 -10.31 9.93
N GLY A 141 -6.49 -11.28 10.60
CA GLY A 141 -7.78 -11.06 11.27
C GLY A 141 -8.18 -12.24 12.14
N VAL A 142 -9.27 -12.06 12.89
CA VAL A 142 -9.84 -13.14 13.72
C VAL A 142 -10.31 -14.29 12.81
N GLY A 143 -10.01 -15.53 13.20
CA GLY A 143 -10.34 -16.72 12.40
C GLY A 143 -9.33 -17.07 11.30
N PHE A 144 -8.32 -16.23 11.04
CA PHE A 144 -7.25 -16.53 10.08
C PHE A 144 -6.00 -17.10 10.76
N GLY A 145 -5.30 -17.99 10.05
CA GLY A 145 -3.97 -18.46 10.45
C GLY A 145 -2.91 -17.35 10.38
N ALA A 146 -1.74 -17.62 10.95
CA ALA A 146 -0.59 -16.74 10.71
C ALA A 146 -0.14 -16.89 9.25
N ALA A 147 0.14 -15.78 8.59
CA ALA A 147 0.60 -15.73 7.21
C ALA A 147 1.83 -14.82 7.10
N LYS A 148 2.65 -15.05 6.08
CA LYS A 148 3.67 -14.08 5.67
C LYS A 148 2.97 -12.84 5.14
N VAL A 149 3.34 -11.68 5.66
CA VAL A 149 2.80 -10.38 5.29
C VAL A 149 3.93 -9.41 4.98
N THR A 150 3.63 -8.43 4.15
CA THR A 150 4.47 -7.24 3.95
C THR A 150 3.78 -6.11 4.71
N ALA A 151 4.50 -5.53 5.65
CA ALA A 151 4.06 -4.36 6.40
C ALA A 151 4.68 -3.11 5.78
N PHE A 152 3.95 -2.01 5.76
CA PHE A 152 4.45 -0.68 5.43
C PHE A 152 3.58 0.39 6.09
N TYR A 153 4.06 1.63 6.16
CA TYR A 153 3.29 2.74 6.71
C TYR A 153 2.12 3.09 5.80
N VAL A 154 0.96 3.35 6.40
CA VAL A 154 -0.18 3.90 5.66
C VAL A 154 0.22 5.29 5.13
N PRO A 155 0.07 5.56 3.82
CA PRO A 155 0.36 6.86 3.23
C PRO A 155 -0.38 8.01 3.93
N GLN A 156 0.28 9.16 4.06
CA GLN A 156 -0.27 10.30 4.81
C GLN A 156 -1.57 10.86 4.21
N ASP A 157 -1.74 10.77 2.90
CA ASP A 157 -2.95 11.13 2.17
C ASP A 157 -4.17 10.24 2.51
N LEU A 158 -3.92 9.04 3.07
CA LEU A 158 -4.96 8.14 3.57
C LEU A 158 -5.20 8.27 5.08
N LEU A 159 -4.43 9.10 5.77
CA LEU A 159 -4.64 9.32 7.20
C LEU A 159 -5.66 10.42 7.41
N PRO A 160 -6.43 10.37 8.52
CA PRO A 160 -7.28 11.48 8.91
C PRO A 160 -6.41 12.73 8.97
N GLN A 161 -6.76 13.77 8.22
CA GLN A 161 -6.16 15.08 8.41
C GLN A 161 -6.65 15.57 9.76
N ASN A 162 -5.82 15.40 10.79
CA ASN A 162 -6.04 16.08 12.04
C ASN A 162 -5.95 17.57 11.77
N ASP A 163 -7.10 18.24 11.59
CA ASP A 163 -7.28 19.69 11.78
C ASP A 163 -7.03 20.12 13.25
N SER A 164 -6.31 19.30 14.01
CA SER A 164 -6.06 19.48 15.45
C SER A 164 -4.93 20.46 15.74
N GLU A 165 -4.35 21.12 14.74
CA GLU A 165 -3.49 22.31 14.94
C GLU A 165 -4.25 23.65 14.90
N MET A 166 -5.59 23.65 14.79
CA MET A 166 -6.37 24.90 14.78
C MET A 166 -7.60 24.91 15.71
N LYS A 167 -7.57 24.24 16.88
CA LYS A 167 -8.55 24.49 17.97
C LYS A 167 -8.01 24.33 19.41
N LEU A 168 -6.71 24.51 19.62
CA LEU A 168 -6.11 24.60 20.97
C LEU A 168 -5.03 25.68 21.01
N ALA A 169 -5.38 26.89 20.57
CA ALA A 169 -4.72 28.12 21.00
C ALA A 169 -5.72 29.29 20.88
N ALA A 170 -6.11 29.80 22.05
CA ALA A 170 -6.97 30.97 22.32
C ALA A 170 -8.49 30.79 22.15
#